data_AF-A0A2V8TC40-F1
#
_entry.id   AF-A0A2V8TC40-F1
#
_cell.length_a   1.000
_cell.length_b   1.000
_cell.length_c   1.000
_cell.angle_alpha   90.00
_cell.angle_beta   90.00
_cell.angle_gamma   90.00
#
_symmetry.space_group_name_H-M   'P 1'
#
loop_
_entity.id
_entity.type
_entity.pdbx_description
1 polymer ?
#
loop_
_entity_poly.entity_id
_entity_poly.type
_entity_poly.pdbx_seq_one_letter_code
_entity_poly.pdbx_strand_id
1 'polypeptide(L)'
;MMHIALTFALASGLMLDPQVASTPPPQDFVVLPPQPAGPQITPYLKYQTELAWRQNETRQRLWSSVRNEHDLLRLQQQLRGKLLAMLGGLPTIKTPQPPQITGRIQMDGFRNEKLVFQSLPRIYVT
;
A
#
# COMPACT_ATOMS: atom_id res chain seq x y z
N MET A 1 -14.91 -66.50 46.82
CA MET A 1 -16.37 -66.65 47.00
C MET A 1 -16.87 -65.57 47.95
N MET A 2 -17.32 -64.43 47.39
CA MET A 2 -18.42 -63.52 47.82
C MET A 2 -18.19 -62.14 47.20
N HIS A 3 -18.93 -61.85 46.12
CA HIS A 3 -19.20 -60.50 45.62
C HIS A 3 -20.42 -59.92 46.36
N ILE A 4 -20.52 -58.59 46.44
CA ILE A 4 -21.72 -57.70 46.44
C ILE A 4 -21.16 -56.26 46.65
N ALA A 5 -21.07 -55.37 45.65
CA ALA A 5 -22.13 -54.49 45.07
C ALA A 5 -22.76 -53.56 46.14
N LEU A 6 -23.04 -52.25 46.00
CA LEU A 6 -23.06 -51.29 44.90
C LEU A 6 -23.31 -49.87 45.52
N THR A 7 -22.61 -48.85 45.02
CA THR A 7 -22.83 -47.38 44.96
C THR A 7 -23.77 -46.62 45.93
N PHE A 8 -23.31 -45.43 46.35
CA PHE A 8 -24.09 -44.18 46.20
C PHE A 8 -23.14 -43.01 45.86
N ALA A 9 -23.51 -42.23 44.84
CA ALA A 9 -22.74 -41.13 44.26
C ALA A 9 -23.06 -39.78 44.94
N LEU A 10 -22.05 -38.91 45.09
CA LEU A 10 -22.25 -37.48 45.34
C LEU A 10 -21.39 -36.66 44.36
N ALA A 11 -22.06 -35.86 43.55
CA ALA A 11 -21.48 -34.98 42.55
C ALA A 11 -20.73 -33.80 43.21
N SER A 12 -19.47 -33.57 42.81
CA SER A 12 -18.71 -32.36 43.16
C SER A 12 -18.59 -31.48 41.92
N GLY A 13 -19.06 -30.24 42.02
CA GLY A 13 -19.07 -29.25 40.95
C GLY A 13 -17.67 -28.74 40.60
N LEU A 14 -17.40 -28.58 39.30
CA LEU A 14 -16.25 -27.87 38.77
C LEU A 14 -16.44 -26.36 39.01
N MET A 15 -15.65 -25.77 39.91
CA MET A 15 -15.38 -24.33 39.92
C MET A 15 -14.24 -24.07 38.93
N LEU A 16 -14.53 -23.46 37.78
CA LEU A 16 -13.48 -22.94 36.91
C LEU A 16 -13.00 -21.60 37.47
N ASP A 17 -11.74 -21.56 37.88
CA ASP A 17 -11.01 -20.34 38.24
C ASP A 17 -10.82 -19.48 36.97
N PRO A 18 -11.26 -18.21 36.94
CA PRO A 18 -11.03 -17.35 35.78
C PRO A 18 -9.54 -16.99 35.70
N GLN A 19 -8.85 -17.52 34.70
CA GLN A 19 -7.45 -17.18 34.40
C GLN A 19 -7.31 -15.66 34.27
N VAL A 20 -6.62 -15.03 35.22
CA VAL A 20 -6.06 -13.69 35.05
C VAL A 20 -5.03 -13.79 33.94
N ALA A 21 -5.32 -13.18 32.78
CA ALA A 21 -4.38 -13.15 31.67
C ALA A 21 -3.08 -12.45 32.11
N SER A 22 -1.98 -13.19 32.19
CA SER A 22 -0.67 -12.62 32.51
C SER A 22 -0.21 -11.71 31.37
N THR A 23 0.28 -10.51 31.68
CA THR A 23 0.88 -9.62 30.68
C THR A 23 2.07 -10.34 30.02
N PRO A 24 2.13 -10.44 28.68
CA PRO A 24 3.22 -11.11 28.00
C PRO A 24 4.55 -10.44 28.34
N PRO A 25 5.62 -11.21 28.64
CA PRO A 25 6.94 -10.64 28.87
C PRO A 25 7.44 -9.87 27.62
N PRO A 26 8.30 -8.85 27.77
CA PRO A 26 8.79 -8.02 26.65
C PRO A 26 9.37 -8.80 25.47
N GLN A 27 9.95 -9.97 25.74
CA GLN A 27 10.47 -10.90 24.73
C GLN A 27 9.41 -11.41 23.73
N ASP A 28 8.13 -11.46 24.12
CA ASP A 28 7.03 -11.88 23.26
C ASP A 28 6.68 -10.83 22.20
N PHE A 29 7.19 -9.59 22.35
CA PHE A 29 7.04 -8.51 21.39
C PHE A 29 8.27 -8.35 20.46
N VAL A 30 9.25 -9.24 20.55
CA VAL A 30 10.43 -9.22 19.67
C VAL A 30 10.08 -9.94 18.36
N VAL A 31 9.65 -9.16 17.36
CA VAL A 31 9.25 -9.68 16.04
C VAL A 31 10.46 -10.05 15.17
N LEU A 32 11.59 -9.36 15.35
CA LEU A 32 12.80 -9.58 14.57
C LEU A 32 14.00 -9.81 15.49
N PRO A 33 14.94 -10.71 15.12
CA PRO A 33 16.16 -10.90 15.89
C PRO A 33 16.98 -9.59 15.93
N PRO A 34 17.77 -9.37 17.00
CA PRO A 34 18.61 -8.19 17.12
C PRO A 34 19.53 -8.06 15.91
N GLN A 35 19.46 -6.92 15.22
CA GLN A 35 20.28 -6.67 14.04
C GLN A 35 21.68 -6.19 14.42
N PRO A 36 22.73 -6.56 13.66
CA PRO A 36 24.07 -6.09 13.93
C PRO A 36 24.16 -4.57 13.75
N ALA A 37 24.96 -3.92 14.60
CA ALA A 37 25.13 -2.47 14.54
C ALA A 37 25.93 -2.05 13.29
N GLY A 38 25.52 -0.93 12.69
CA GLY A 38 26.21 -0.30 11.55
C GLY A 38 25.51 -0.52 10.20
N PRO A 39 26.02 0.10 9.12
CA PRO A 39 25.44 -0.03 7.78
C PRO A 39 25.49 -1.48 7.29
N GLN A 40 24.34 -2.04 6.94
CA GLN A 40 24.25 -3.38 6.36
C GLN A 40 23.70 -3.33 4.94
N ILE A 41 24.46 -3.87 3.99
CA ILE A 41 23.89 -4.21 2.68
C ILE A 41 23.19 -5.55 2.84
N THR A 42 21.89 -5.49 3.16
CA THR A 42 21.07 -6.70 3.20
C THR A 42 21.01 -7.33 1.79
N PRO A 43 20.80 -8.64 1.67
CA PRO A 43 20.61 -9.27 0.36
C PRO A 43 19.49 -8.60 -0.46
N TYR A 44 18.44 -8.14 0.22
CA TYR A 44 17.35 -7.39 -0.40
C TYR A 44 17.80 -6.02 -0.93
N LEU A 45 18.57 -5.26 -0.14
CA LEU A 45 19.10 -3.96 -0.58
C LEU A 45 20.09 -4.13 -1.76
N LYS A 46 20.92 -5.18 -1.72
CA LYS A 46 21.78 -5.54 -2.86
C LYS A 46 20.93 -5.79 -4.11
N TYR A 47 19.90 -6.62 -4.01
CA TYR A 47 18.99 -6.91 -5.12
C TYR A 47 18.33 -5.63 -5.66
N GLN A 48 17.82 -4.75 -4.80
CA GLN A 48 17.21 -3.48 -5.21
C GLN A 48 18.20 -2.58 -5.95
N THR A 49 19.44 -2.51 -5.48
CA THR A 49 20.51 -1.71 -6.09
C THR A 49 20.86 -2.24 -7.49
N GLU A 50 21.04 -3.55 -7.64
CA GLU A 50 21.29 -4.18 -8.94
C GLU A 50 20.11 -4.00 -9.91
N LEU A 51 18.89 -4.05 -9.41
CA LEU A 51 17.70 -3.76 -10.22
C LEU A 51 17.68 -2.29 -10.68
N ALA A 52 17.98 -1.35 -9.79
CA ALA A 52 18.03 0.07 -10.11
C ALA A 52 19.10 0.38 -11.17
N TRP A 53 20.30 -0.21 -11.06
CA TRP A 53 21.35 -0.03 -12.06
C TRP A 53 20.94 -0.56 -13.44
N ARG A 54 20.40 -1.78 -13.51
CA ARG A 54 19.91 -2.35 -14.78
C ARG A 54 18.83 -1.48 -15.44
N GLN A 55 17.89 -0.97 -14.64
CA GLN A 55 16.84 -0.07 -15.13
C GLN A 55 17.43 1.27 -15.60
N ASN A 56 18.41 1.81 -14.88
CA ASN A 56 19.08 3.06 -15.25
C ASN A 56 19.86 2.92 -16.56
N GLU A 57 20.64 1.84 -16.73
CA GLU A 57 21.33 1.56 -17.99
C GLU A 57 20.35 1.44 -19.17
N THR A 58 19.23 0.76 -18.97
CA THR A 58 18.18 0.64 -20.00
C THR A 58 17.65 2.01 -20.39
N ARG A 59 17.36 2.88 -19.42
CA ARG A 59 16.93 4.27 -19.69
C ARG A 59 18.02 5.06 -20.42
N GLN A 60 19.28 4.97 -20.00
CA GLN A 60 20.40 5.66 -20.63
C GLN A 60 20.59 5.23 -22.09
N ARG A 61 20.49 3.93 -22.40
CA ARG A 61 20.57 3.41 -23.77
C ARG A 61 19.42 3.94 -24.65
N LEU A 62 18.20 3.94 -24.12
CA LEU A 62 17.03 4.50 -24.83
C LEU A 62 17.24 5.99 -25.14
N TRP A 63 17.66 6.79 -24.17
CA TRP A 63 17.93 8.21 -24.37
C TRP A 63 19.07 8.47 -25.36
N SER A 64 20.15 7.68 -25.29
CA SER A 64 21.30 7.80 -26.20
C SER A 64 20.98 7.41 -27.64
N SER A 65 19.86 6.69 -27.87
CA SER A 65 19.41 6.29 -29.21
C SER A 65 18.67 7.40 -29.96
N VAL A 66 18.24 8.48 -29.28
CA VAL A 66 17.50 9.59 -29.88
C VAL A 66 18.46 10.47 -30.69
N ARG A 67 18.27 10.55 -32.02
CA ARG A 67 19.12 11.36 -32.91
C ARG A 67 18.40 12.52 -33.59
N ASN A 68 17.08 12.45 -33.67
CA ASN A 68 16.23 13.44 -34.32
C ASN A 68 14.85 13.53 -33.63
N GLU A 69 14.03 14.46 -34.09
CA GLU A 69 12.68 14.71 -33.56
C GLU A 69 11.78 13.47 -33.64
N HIS A 70 11.85 12.72 -34.74
CA HIS A 70 11.02 11.53 -34.92
C HIS A 70 11.35 10.43 -33.90
N ASP A 71 12.63 10.23 -33.59
CA ASP A 71 13.05 9.30 -32.53
C ASP A 71 12.52 9.73 -31.16
N LEU A 72 12.54 11.04 -30.88
CA LEU A 72 12.04 11.61 -29.63
C LEU A 72 10.53 11.42 -29.49
N LEU A 73 9.75 11.68 -30.55
CA LEU A 73 8.31 11.49 -30.56
C LEU A 73 7.93 10.02 -30.37
N ARG A 74 8.67 9.10 -31.01
CA ARG A 74 8.51 7.66 -30.80
C ARG A 74 8.76 7.29 -29.33
N LEU A 75 9.86 7.76 -28.74
CA LEU A 75 10.18 7.51 -27.34
C LEU A 75 9.09 8.06 -26.40
N GLN A 76 8.59 9.27 -26.66
CA GLN A 76 7.50 9.89 -25.90
C GLN A 76 6.24 9.01 -25.90
N GLN A 77 5.83 8.51 -27.08
CA GLN A 77 4.68 7.62 -27.20
C GLN A 77 4.87 6.31 -26.43
N GLN A 78 6.05 5.70 -26.54
CA GLN A 78 6.38 4.48 -25.81
C GLN A 78 6.36 4.70 -24.28
N LEU A 79 6.94 5.80 -23.80
CA LEU A 79 6.93 6.15 -22.37
C LEU A 79 5.51 6.41 -21.87
N ARG A 80 4.69 7.13 -22.64
CA ARG A 80 3.27 7.34 -22.31
C ARG A 80 2.54 6.00 -22.19
N GLY A 81 2.74 5.08 -23.15
CA GLY A 81 2.14 3.75 -23.11
C GLY A 81 2.54 2.96 -21.87
N LYS A 82 3.85 2.90 -21.56
CA LYS A 82 4.36 2.22 -20.36
C LYS A 82 3.81 2.82 -19.07
N LEU A 83 3.75 4.15 -18.97
CA LEU A 83 3.18 4.84 -17.82
C LEU A 83 1.72 4.47 -17.60
N LEU A 84 0.92 4.54 -18.67
CA LEU A 84 -0.50 4.19 -18.59
C LEU A 84 -0.70 2.73 -18.18
N ALA A 85 0.12 1.81 -18.69
CA ALA A 85 0.07 0.40 -18.28
C ALA A 85 0.40 0.20 -16.79
N MET A 86 1.43 0.89 -16.27
CA MET A 86 1.80 0.83 -14.85
C MET A 86 0.72 1.41 -13.93
N LEU A 87 -0.04 2.41 -14.39
CA LEU A 87 -1.17 2.98 -13.66
C LEU A 87 -2.43 2.10 -13.71
N GLY A 88 -2.46 1.04 -14.52
CA GLY A 88 -3.66 0.24 -14.77
C GLY A 88 -4.63 0.84 -15.79
N GLY A 89 -4.18 1.83 -16.57
CA GLY A 89 -4.99 2.59 -17.52
C GLY A 89 -5.60 3.85 -16.91
N LEU A 90 -6.36 4.59 -17.72
CA LEU A 90 -7.19 5.70 -17.24
C LEU A 90 -8.65 5.26 -17.22
N PRO A 91 -9.48 5.84 -16.34
CA PRO A 91 -10.92 5.63 -16.40
C PRO A 91 -11.47 5.89 -17.80
N THR A 92 -12.22 4.93 -18.34
CA THR A 92 -12.88 5.05 -19.65
C THR A 92 -14.21 5.77 -19.55
N ILE A 93 -14.84 5.75 -18.37
CA ILE A 93 -16.10 6.42 -18.08
C ILE A 93 -15.78 7.86 -17.69
N LYS A 94 -16.30 8.81 -18.46
CA LYS A 94 -16.35 10.21 -18.06
C LYS A 94 -17.62 10.46 -17.25
N THR A 95 -17.49 11.20 -16.16
CA THR A 95 -18.65 11.65 -15.41
C THR A 95 -19.36 12.79 -16.17
N PRO A 96 -20.70 12.74 -16.32
CA PRO A 96 -21.43 13.74 -17.11
C PRO A 96 -21.56 15.10 -16.41
N GLN A 97 -21.39 15.15 -15.08
CA GLN A 97 -21.62 16.38 -14.33
C GLN A 97 -20.42 17.33 -14.45
N PRO A 98 -20.63 18.57 -14.94
CA PRO A 98 -19.57 19.57 -14.94
C PRO A 98 -19.15 19.92 -13.51
N PRO A 99 -17.89 20.28 -13.26
CA PRO A 99 -17.44 20.73 -11.95
C PRO A 99 -18.26 21.92 -11.47
N GLN A 100 -18.60 21.93 -10.18
CA GLN A 100 -19.45 22.96 -9.57
C GLN A 100 -18.63 23.83 -8.63
N ILE A 101 -18.76 25.15 -8.76
CA ILE A 101 -18.15 26.11 -7.83
C ILE A 101 -19.00 26.17 -6.56
N THR A 102 -18.39 25.85 -5.42
CA THR A 102 -19.03 25.81 -4.10
C THR A 102 -18.68 27.01 -3.21
N GLY A 103 -17.69 27.81 -3.60
CA GLY A 103 -17.31 29.03 -2.90
C GLY A 103 -16.47 29.95 -3.76
N ARG A 104 -16.58 31.25 -3.51
CA ARG A 104 -15.77 32.28 -4.15
C ARG A 104 -15.28 33.26 -3.10
N ILE A 105 -13.97 33.53 -3.10
CA ILE A 105 -13.33 34.51 -2.24
C ILE A 105 -12.61 35.50 -3.13
N GLN A 106 -13.00 36.78 -3.04
CA GLN A 106 -12.30 37.86 -3.72
C GLN A 106 -11.04 38.22 -2.93
N MET A 107 -9.90 38.23 -3.62
CA MET A 107 -8.62 38.68 -3.11
C MET A 107 -8.20 39.95 -3.87
N ASP A 108 -7.09 40.56 -3.47
CA ASP A 108 -6.53 41.67 -4.24
C ASP A 108 -5.91 41.15 -5.55
N GLY A 109 -6.47 41.56 -6.69
CA GLY A 109 -6.01 41.17 -8.04
C GLY A 109 -6.40 39.76 -8.52
N PHE A 110 -7.02 38.91 -7.70
CA PHE A 110 -7.48 37.57 -8.12
C PHE A 110 -8.68 37.06 -7.29
N ARG A 111 -9.28 35.94 -7.71
CA ARG A 111 -10.33 35.26 -6.94
C ARG A 111 -9.99 33.78 -6.74
N ASN A 112 -10.27 33.27 -5.55
CA ASN A 112 -10.20 31.85 -5.24
C ASN A 112 -11.59 31.24 -5.41
N GLU A 113 -11.71 30.22 -6.27
CA GLU A 113 -12.94 29.46 -6.46
C GLU A 113 -12.76 28.04 -5.96
N LYS A 114 -13.54 27.63 -4.96
CA LYS A 114 -13.57 26.23 -4.53
C LYS A 114 -14.48 25.47 -5.47
N LEU A 115 -13.99 24.39 -6.07
CA LEU A 115 -14.78 23.54 -6.97
C LEU A 115 -14.94 22.14 -6.40
N VAL A 116 -16.07 21.50 -6.68
CA VAL A 116 -16.24 20.06 -6.50
C VAL A 116 -16.42 19.41 -7.87
N PHE A 117 -15.67 18.35 -8.12
CA PHE A 117 -15.70 17.58 -9.36
C PHE A 117 -15.98 16.11 -9.04
N GLN A 118 -16.92 15.52 -9.77
CA GLN A 118 -17.22 14.10 -9.65
C GLN A 118 -16.30 13.30 -10.60
N SER A 119 -15.24 12.68 -10.07
CA SER A 119 -14.21 12.01 -10.87
C SER A 119 -14.62 10.64 -11.39
N LEU A 120 -15.48 9.94 -10.63
CA LEU A 120 -16.12 8.68 -10.97
C LEU A 120 -17.54 8.67 -10.39
N PRO A 121 -18.45 7.77 -10.82
CA PRO A 121 -19.78 7.67 -10.24
C PRO A 121 -19.74 7.61 -8.70
N ARG A 122 -20.33 8.63 -8.06
CA ARG A 122 -20.39 8.82 -6.59
C ARG A 122 -19.03 9.07 -5.90
N ILE A 123 -17.96 9.37 -6.64
CA ILE A 123 -16.66 9.78 -6.09
C ILE A 123 -16.44 11.26 -6.39
N TYR A 124 -16.24 12.06 -5.34
CA TYR A 124 -16.07 13.51 -5.43
C TYR A 124 -14.66 13.94 -5.01
N VAL A 125 -14.13 14.95 -5.71
CA VAL A 125 -12.81 15.56 -5.46
C VAL A 125 -13.04 17.07 -5.28
N THR A 126 -12.39 17.68 -4.29
CA THR A 126 -12.53 19.10 -3.91
C THR A 126 -11.20 19.79 -3.80
#